data_AF-A0AA38L7T5-F1
#
_entry.id   AF-A0AA38L7T5-F1
#
_cell.length_a   1.000
_cell.length_b   1.000
_cell.length_c   1.000
_cell.angle_alpha   90.00
_cell.angle_beta   90.00
_cell.angle_gamma   90.00
#
_symmetry.space_group_name_H-M   'P 1'
#
loop_
_entity.id
_entity.type
_entity.pdbx_description
1 polymer ?
#
loop_
_entity_poly.entity_id
_entity_poly.type
_entity_poly.pdbx_seq_one_letter_code
_entity_poly.pdbx_strand_id
1 'polypeptide(L)' 'FLSSKEKPTLGGAWIKTHKRNIAAPLDPAAFVDAVVGIYVDHEGDLELVAKSFESAELDFSRY' A
#
# COMPACT_ATOMS: atom_id res chain seq x y z
N PHE A 1 26.37 -16.11 10.91
CA PHE A 1 26.62 -15.73 9.51
C PHE A 1 25.88 -14.42 9.22
N LEU A 2 26.57 -13.28 9.21
CA LEU A 2 25.96 -12.02 8.79
C LEU A 2 25.90 -12.02 7.26
N SER A 3 24.68 -12.12 6.72
CA SER A 3 24.39 -11.83 5.32
C SER A 3 25.02 -10.48 4.96
N SER A 4 25.92 -10.46 3.96
CA SER A 4 26.42 -9.22 3.37
C SER A 4 25.22 -8.50 2.74
N LYS A 5 24.59 -7.60 3.49
CA LYS A 5 23.47 -6.79 2.98
C LYS A 5 24.05 -5.81 1.98
N GLU A 6 23.68 -5.99 0.73
CA GLU A 6 23.95 -5.03 -0.34
C GLU A 6 23.50 -3.63 0.10
N LYS A 7 24.35 -2.62 -0.16
CA LYS A 7 24.04 -1.24 0.20
C LYS A 7 23.06 -0.68 -0.83
N PRO A 8 21.97 -0.04 -0.40
CA PRO A 8 20.97 0.48 -1.33
C PRO A 8 21.57 1.57 -2.21
N THR A 9 21.33 1.44 -3.52
CA THR A 9 21.75 2.43 -4.51
C THR A 9 20.57 2.86 -5.38
N LEU A 10 20.59 4.10 -5.86
CA LEU A 10 19.65 4.64 -6.84
C LEU A 10 20.46 5.23 -7.99
N GLY A 11 20.34 4.67 -9.19
CA GLY A 11 21.16 5.08 -10.35
C GLY A 11 22.67 4.89 -10.14
N GLY A 12 23.09 3.92 -9.32
CA GLY A 12 24.50 3.68 -8.98
C GLY A 12 25.06 4.57 -7.86
N ALA A 13 24.32 5.59 -7.43
CA ALA A 13 24.67 6.41 -6.27
C ALA A 13 24.18 5.78 -4.97
N TRP A 14 24.96 5.88 -3.91
CA TRP A 14 24.58 5.39 -2.59
C TRP A 14 23.54 6.31 -1.96
N ILE A 15 22.50 5.71 -1.39
CA ILE A 15 21.42 6.44 -0.72
C ILE A 15 21.30 6.05 0.75
N LYS A 16 20.96 7.02 1.59
CA LYS A 16 20.56 6.74 2.98
C LYS A 16 19.14 6.18 2.97
N THR A 17 18.95 5.05 3.63
CA THR A 17 17.63 4.45 3.81
C THR A 17 17.25 4.44 5.28
N HIS A 18 15.96 4.63 5.57
CA HIS A 18 15.39 4.40 6.89
C HIS A 18 14.43 3.21 6.82
N LYS A 19 14.50 2.30 7.80
CA LYS A 19 13.51 1.23 7.91
C LYS A 19 12.19 1.84 8.37
N ARG A 20 11.12 1.64 7.61
CA ARG A 20 9.74 1.97 8.03
C ARG A 20 9.13 0.68 8.59
N ASN A 21 8.49 0.76 9.76
CA ASN A 21 7.62 -0.32 10.22
C ASN A 21 6.26 -0.07 9.58
N ILE A 22 5.99 -0.76 8.48
CA ILE A 22 4.69 -0.72 7.83
C ILE A 22 3.81 -1.68 8.61
N ALA A 23 2.68 -1.19 9.15
CA ALA A 23 1.67 -2.08 9.69
C ALA A 23 1.11 -2.90 8.53
N ALA A 24 1.31 -4.22 8.55
CA ALA A 24 0.54 -5.09 7.67
C ALA A 24 -0.94 -4.96 8.07
N PRO A 25 -1.88 -4.96 7.11
CA PRO A 25 -3.28 -5.10 7.44
C PRO A 25 -3.44 -6.28 8.39
N LEU A 26 -4.13 -6.05 9.52
CA LEU A 26 -4.34 -7.10 10.53
C LEU A 26 -4.99 -8.34 9.89
N ASP A 27 -5.80 -8.10 8.87
CA ASP A 27 -6.43 -9.10 8.02
C ASP A 27 -6.41 -8.67 6.54
N PRO A 28 -5.47 -9.20 5.72
CA PRO A 28 -5.42 -8.92 4.28
C PRO A 28 -6.65 -9.44 3.52
N ALA A 29 -7.32 -10.49 4.00
CA ALA A 29 -8.46 -11.08 3.32
C ALA A 29 -9.66 -10.12 3.39
N ALA A 30 -9.96 -9.61 4.58
CA ALA A 30 -11.02 -8.62 4.76
C ALA A 30 -10.78 -7.33 3.96
N PHE A 31 -9.53 -6.90 3.79
CA PHE A 31 -9.20 -5.77 2.93
C PHE A 31 -9.53 -6.06 1.45
N VAL A 32 -9.15 -7.24 0.95
CA VAL A 32 -9.46 -7.65 -0.43
C VAL A 32 -10.97 -7.73 -0.65
N ASP A 33 -11.71 -8.36 0.28
CA ASP A 33 -13.16 -8.46 0.20
C ASP A 33 -13.84 -7.09 0.14
N ALA A 34 -13.35 -6.12 0.92
CA ALA A 34 -13.85 -4.75 0.87
C ALA A 34 -13.57 -4.06 -0.47
N VAL A 35 -12.36 -4.20 -1.02
CA VAL A 35 -12.00 -3.63 -2.34
C VAL A 35 -12.85 -4.25 -3.45
N VAL A 36 -13.05 -5.58 -3.42
CA VAL A 36 -13.90 -6.28 -4.39
C VAL A 36 -15.36 -5.85 -4.23
N GLY A 37 -15.85 -5.68 -3.00
CA GLY A 37 -17.20 -5.16 -2.73
C GLY A 37 -17.42 -3.79 -3.37
N ILE A 38 -16.50 -2.84 -3.16
CA ILE A 38 -16.55 -1.52 -3.79
C ILE A 38 -16.55 -1.61 -5.32
N TYR A 39 -15.74 -2.51 -5.89
CA TYR A 39 -15.71 -2.72 -7.34
C TYR A 39 -17.05 -3.24 -7.89
N VAL A 40 -17.67 -4.19 -7.19
CA VAL A 40 -18.97 -4.77 -7.57
C VAL A 40 -20.09 -3.73 -7.42
N ASP A 41 -20.08 -2.94 -6.34
CA ASP A 41 -21.09 -1.91 -6.07
C ASP A 41 -21.10 -0.80 -7.14
N HIS A 42 -19.94 -0.54 -7.75
CA HIS A 42 -19.79 0.43 -8.85
C HIS A 42 -19.89 -0.21 -10.24
N GLU A 43 -20.35 -1.46 -10.34
CA GLU A 43 -20.51 -2.20 -11.62
C GLU A 43 -19.23 -2.25 -12.48
N GLY A 44 -18.06 -2.16 -11.83
CA GLY A 44 -16.76 -2.12 -12.49
C GLY A 44 -16.36 -0.77 -13.09
N ASP A 45 -17.09 0.31 -12.81
CA ASP A 45 -16.70 1.69 -13.17
C ASP A 45 -15.51 2.15 -12.33
N LEU A 46 -14.34 2.16 -12.96
CA LEU A 46 -13.08 2.51 -12.31
C LEU A 46 -12.99 3.98 -11.86
N GLU A 47 -13.71 4.90 -12.53
CA GLU A 47 -13.72 6.31 -12.16
C GLU A 47 -14.52 6.53 -10.88
N LEU A 48 -15.66 5.85 -10.74
CA LEU A 48 -16.47 5.87 -9.52
C LEU A 48 -15.75 5.18 -8.35
N VAL A 49 -15.08 4.06 -8.61
CA VAL A 49 -14.25 3.35 -7.62
C VAL A 49 -13.13 4.26 -7.09
N ALA A 50 -12.39 4.93 -7.99
CA ALA A 50 -11.33 5.85 -7.61
C ALA A 50 -11.85 7.00 -6.72
N LYS A 51 -12.99 7.59 -7.12
CA LYS A 51 -13.65 8.64 -6.34
C LYS A 51 -14.10 8.17 -4.96
N SER A 52 -14.52 6.91 -4.84
CA SER A 52 -14.85 6.29 -3.55
C SER A 52 -13.64 6.18 -2.61
N PHE A 53 -12.45 5.85 -3.14
CA PHE A 53 -11.22 5.81 -2.34
C PHE A 53 -10.70 7.20 -1.97
N GLU A 54 -10.84 8.19 -2.85
CA GLU A 54 -10.44 9.58 -2.56
C GLU A 54 -11.37 10.27 -1.56
N SER A 55 -12.66 9.93 -1.59
CA SER A 55 -13.66 10.46 -0.65
C SER A 55 -13.60 9.78 0.71
N ALA A 56 -13.04 8.57 0.77
CA ALA A 56 -12.77 7.92 2.03
C ALA A 56 -11.62 8.65 2.73
N GLU A 57 -11.85 9.17 3.93
CA GLU A 57 -10.82 9.76 4.78
C GLU A 57 -9.91 8.65 5.33
N LEU A 58 -9.15 8.04 4.43
CA LEU A 58 -8.21 6.98 4.72
C LEU A 58 -6.98 7.61 5.36
N ASP A 59 -6.81 7.39 6.65
CA ASP A 59 -5.64 7.86 7.37
C ASP A 59 -4.40 7.03 6.98
N PHE A 60 -3.67 7.52 5.99
CA PHE A 60 -2.41 6.91 5.55
C PHE A 60 -1.22 7.28 6.45
N SER A 61 -1.38 8.18 7.43
CA SER A 61 -0.27 8.65 8.27
C SER A 61 0.35 7.55 9.14
N ARG A 62 -0.37 6.45 9.30
CA ARG A 62 0.04 5.26 10.07
C ARG A 62 0.75 4.18 9.25
N TYR A 63 0.96 4.38 7.95
CA TYR A 63 1.66 3.44 7.06
C TYR A 63 3.06 3.92 6.63
#